data_AF-A0A956R3P6-F1
#
_entry.id   AF-A0A956R3P6-F1
#
_cell.length_a   1.000
_cell.length_b   1.000
_cell.length_c   1.000
_cell.angle_alpha   90.00
_cell.angle_beta   90.00
_cell.angle_gamma   90.00
#
_symmetry.space_group_name_H-M   'P 1'
#
loop_
_entity.id
_entity.type
_entity.pdbx_description
1 polymer ?
#
loop_
_entity_poly.entity_id
_entity_poly.type
_entity_poly.pdbx_seq_one_letter_code
_entity_poly.pdbx_strand_id
1 'polypeptide(L)'
;AYIAATCDRPKAQARALQRVWSELTIDRVYDFGWQQLRAMPRVLFGRRLPKTPHGGRVGGLVDSSALERLVREQIPWRALTENLAAGHLQGFSVTATEVATGISTVFVQTGRRRVDPWPGGNNETVVRTGITAAHTLASAAIPVLFPAVKVGGQFFVDGALRQNTPLRPALRLGARRMLIIGLRHGESPAARRARQRAEAETIYPNAFFLLGKLMNSLMLDKVEADLERIERTNRMLEAGAKEFGPDFAERLSRSLQREDPWHGVETLMIQPSEDLGRIAWEVVRDTRLANYDGMVPNMIRRSVEADERAEGGESDLASYILFDPVFINRLIELGYADAARHHEQLLHLFR
;
A
#
# COMPACT_ATOMS: atom_id res chain seq x y z
N ALA A 1 -6.78 -0.83 -7.19
CA ALA A 1 -8.19 -0.74 -7.62
C ALA A 1 -8.33 -0.26 -9.07
N TYR A 2 -7.78 0.90 -9.46
CA TYR A 2 -7.88 1.42 -10.83
C TYR A 2 -7.47 0.41 -11.93
N ILE A 3 -6.31 -0.24 -11.75
CA ILE A 3 -5.81 -1.26 -12.70
C ILE A 3 -6.79 -2.44 -12.83
N ALA A 4 -7.35 -2.92 -11.73
CA ALA A 4 -8.34 -4.00 -11.75
C ALA A 4 -9.65 -3.56 -12.44
N ALA A 5 -10.04 -2.30 -12.25
CA ALA A 5 -11.27 -1.74 -12.82
C ALA A 5 -11.19 -1.48 -14.34
N THR A 6 -9.98 -1.39 -14.89
CA THR A 6 -9.73 -1.01 -16.30
C THR A 6 -8.92 -2.07 -17.06
N CYS A 7 -8.83 -3.29 -16.52
CA CYS A 7 -8.00 -4.36 -17.08
C CYS A 7 -8.47 -4.88 -18.44
N ASP A 8 -9.69 -4.56 -18.86
CA ASP A 8 -10.22 -4.80 -20.20
C ASP A 8 -9.52 -3.94 -21.28
N ARG A 9 -8.76 -2.90 -20.89
CA ARG A 9 -8.10 -1.94 -21.82
C ARG A 9 -6.64 -1.69 -21.46
N PRO A 10 -5.76 -2.71 -21.46
CA PRO A 10 -4.40 -2.60 -20.93
C PRO A 10 -3.55 -1.52 -21.63
N LYS A 11 -3.72 -1.33 -22.94
CA LYS A 11 -2.96 -0.31 -23.71
C LYS A 11 -3.27 1.14 -23.31
N ALA A 12 -4.52 1.43 -22.94
CA ALA A 12 -4.95 2.78 -22.58
C ALA A 12 -4.86 3.04 -21.06
N GLN A 13 -4.92 1.98 -20.26
CA GLN A 13 -4.91 2.02 -18.81
C GLN A 13 -3.76 2.83 -18.22
N ALA A 14 -2.52 2.55 -18.65
CA ALA A 14 -1.33 3.21 -18.11
C ALA A 14 -1.33 4.72 -18.38
N ARG A 15 -1.63 5.15 -19.61
CA ARG A 15 -1.68 6.58 -19.98
C ARG A 15 -2.80 7.33 -19.27
N ALA A 16 -3.93 6.68 -19.03
CA ALA A 16 -5.03 7.30 -18.28
C ALA A 16 -4.66 7.45 -16.79
N LEU A 17 -4.05 6.42 -16.20
CA LEU A 17 -3.57 6.49 -14.82
C LEU A 17 -2.47 7.54 -14.65
N GLN A 18 -1.51 7.60 -15.57
CA GLN A 18 -0.44 8.59 -15.58
C GLN A 18 -1.00 10.01 -15.55
N ARG A 19 -1.98 10.32 -16.42
CA ARG A 19 -2.61 11.65 -16.47
C ARG A 19 -3.25 12.05 -15.15
N VAL A 20 -4.00 11.13 -14.53
CA VAL A 20 -4.63 11.40 -13.22
C VAL A 20 -3.57 11.76 -12.18
N TRP A 21 -2.47 11.00 -12.12
CA TRP A 21 -1.40 11.25 -11.14
C TRP A 21 -0.60 12.52 -11.44
N SER A 22 -0.23 12.77 -12.70
CA SER A 22 0.59 13.93 -13.09
C SER A 22 -0.09 15.28 -12.84
N GLU A 23 -1.42 15.29 -12.68
CA GLU A 23 -2.23 16.49 -12.45
C GLU A 23 -2.61 16.69 -10.96
N LEU A 24 -2.13 15.82 -10.06
CA LEU A 24 -2.36 15.99 -8.62
C LEU A 24 -1.48 17.10 -8.07
N THR A 25 -2.09 17.94 -7.24
CA THR A 25 -1.42 19.01 -6.50
C THR A 25 -1.80 18.92 -5.03
N ILE A 26 -0.99 19.50 -4.14
CA ILE A 26 -1.20 19.44 -2.70
C ILE A 26 -2.60 19.99 -2.34
N ASP A 27 -3.00 21.11 -2.96
CA ASP A 27 -4.32 21.73 -2.73
C ASP A 27 -5.48 20.89 -3.28
N ARG A 28 -5.24 20.10 -4.33
CA ARG A 28 -6.24 19.17 -4.88
C ARG A 28 -6.39 17.90 -4.05
N VAL A 29 -5.46 17.62 -3.14
CA VAL A 29 -5.50 16.41 -2.29
C VAL A 29 -5.93 16.75 -0.87
N TYR A 30 -5.48 17.89 -0.35
CA TYR A 30 -5.76 18.36 1.01
C TYR A 30 -6.59 19.64 0.96
N ASP A 31 -7.88 19.53 1.29
CA ASP A 31 -8.80 20.68 1.30
C ASP A 31 -9.02 21.16 2.73
N PHE A 32 -8.49 22.33 3.13
CA PHE A 32 -8.57 22.73 4.53
C PHE A 32 -9.93 23.35 4.88
N GLY A 33 -10.85 22.55 5.40
CA GLY A 33 -12.00 23.04 6.14
C GLY A 33 -11.64 23.46 7.57
N TRP A 34 -11.56 24.76 7.87
CA TRP A 34 -11.43 25.34 9.22
C TRP A 34 -12.40 24.77 10.28
N GLN A 35 -13.45 24.07 9.85
CA GLN A 35 -14.45 23.41 10.70
C GLN A 35 -13.94 22.12 11.37
N GLN A 36 -13.01 21.38 10.76
CA GLN A 36 -12.51 20.10 11.31
C GLN A 36 -11.49 20.29 12.44
N LEU A 37 -10.67 21.35 12.36
CA LEU A 37 -9.73 21.71 13.44
C LEU A 37 -10.46 22.05 14.76
N ARG A 38 -11.67 22.61 14.69
CA ARG A 38 -12.54 22.84 15.87
C ARG A 38 -13.15 21.56 16.44
N ALA A 39 -13.20 20.47 15.67
CA ALA A 39 -13.75 19.19 16.11
C ALA A 39 -12.68 18.27 16.75
N MET A 40 -11.39 18.53 16.51
CA MET A 40 -10.26 17.74 17.05
C MET A 40 -10.31 17.47 18.55
N PRO A 41 -10.55 18.47 19.43
CA PRO A 41 -10.67 18.21 20.87
C PRO A 41 -11.84 17.29 21.21
N ARG A 42 -12.94 17.32 20.44
CA ARG A 42 -14.12 16.49 20.71
C ARG A 42 -13.93 15.02 20.31
N VAL A 43 -13.03 14.74 19.36
CA VAL A 43 -12.71 13.37 18.92
C VAL A 43 -11.63 12.75 19.82
N LEU A 44 -10.61 13.51 20.21
CA LEU A 44 -9.57 13.06 21.14
C LEU A 44 -10.08 12.83 22.58
N PHE A 45 -11.03 13.65 23.05
CA PHE A 45 -11.53 13.59 24.44
C PHE A 45 -12.89 12.88 24.61
N GLY A 46 -13.24 11.98 23.68
CA GLY A 46 -14.26 10.95 23.91
C GLY A 46 -15.69 11.45 24.11
N ARG A 47 -16.44 11.57 23.01
CA ARG A 47 -17.91 11.43 23.02
C ARG A 47 -18.34 10.42 21.96
N ARG A 48 -19.48 9.75 22.20
CA ARG A 48 -20.08 8.77 21.27
C ARG A 48 -20.10 9.35 19.86
N LEU A 49 -19.47 8.62 18.94
CA LEU A 49 -19.42 8.99 17.53
C LEU A 49 -20.85 9.04 16.96
N PRO A 50 -21.23 10.08 16.20
CA PRO A 50 -22.53 10.14 15.57
C PRO A 50 -22.73 8.95 14.60
N LYS A 51 -23.99 8.59 14.33
CA LYS A 51 -24.31 7.57 13.32
C LYS A 51 -23.86 8.08 11.95
N THR A 52 -22.68 7.66 11.50
CA THR A 52 -22.16 7.97 10.16
C THR A 52 -22.70 6.98 9.13
N PRO A 53 -23.03 7.42 7.91
CA PRO A 53 -23.39 6.51 6.82
C PRO A 53 -22.19 5.66 6.37
N HIS A 54 -22.44 4.60 5.60
CA HIS A 54 -21.38 3.81 4.97
C HIS A 54 -20.46 4.70 4.13
N GLY A 55 -19.15 4.57 4.31
CA GLY A 55 -18.16 5.47 3.72
C GLY A 55 -17.99 6.82 4.44
N GLY A 56 -18.62 7.02 5.59
CA GLY A 56 -18.41 8.20 6.45
C GLY A 56 -17.10 8.13 7.26
N ARG A 57 -16.67 9.28 7.81
CA ARG A 57 -15.33 9.48 8.41
C ARG A 57 -15.36 9.82 9.89
N VAL A 58 -14.27 9.49 10.59
CA VAL A 58 -13.99 9.92 11.96
C VAL A 58 -12.48 10.14 12.17
N GLY A 59 -12.10 11.31 12.73
CA GLY A 59 -10.71 11.62 13.11
C GLY A 59 -9.84 12.16 11.96
N GLY A 60 -8.52 12.16 12.13
CA GLY A 60 -7.51 12.61 11.13
C GLY A 60 -7.05 14.06 11.31
N LEU A 61 -5.76 14.32 11.03
CA LEU A 61 -5.18 15.68 11.01
C LEU A 61 -5.47 16.42 9.69
N VAL A 62 -5.73 15.68 8.61
CA VAL A 62 -5.87 16.24 7.27
C VAL A 62 -7.22 15.85 6.68
N ASP A 63 -7.89 16.82 6.06
CA ASP A 63 -9.12 16.56 5.31
C ASP A 63 -8.78 15.88 3.98
N SER A 64 -9.12 14.60 3.87
CA SER A 64 -8.94 13.80 2.65
C SER A 64 -10.10 13.92 1.65
N SER A 65 -10.98 14.91 1.76
CA SER A 65 -12.19 15.01 0.94
C SER A 65 -11.94 14.97 -0.55
N ALA A 66 -10.91 15.65 -1.02
CA ALA A 66 -10.60 15.72 -2.43
C ALA A 66 -9.97 14.40 -2.92
N LEU A 67 -9.09 13.76 -2.13
CA LEU A 67 -8.58 12.41 -2.40
C LEU A 67 -9.72 11.38 -2.46
N GLU A 68 -10.67 11.44 -1.54
CA GLU A 68 -11.82 10.54 -1.56
C GLU A 68 -12.68 10.73 -2.80
N ARG A 69 -12.92 11.98 -3.19
CA ARG A 69 -13.66 12.31 -4.41
C ARG A 69 -12.94 11.74 -5.63
N LEU A 70 -11.63 11.93 -5.72
CA LEU A 70 -10.78 11.36 -6.76
C LEU A 70 -10.95 9.83 -6.84
N VAL A 71 -10.82 9.12 -5.71
CA VAL A 71 -10.96 7.66 -5.64
C VAL A 71 -12.38 7.20 -6.01
N ARG A 72 -13.41 7.95 -5.61
CA ARG A 72 -14.82 7.63 -5.91
C ARG A 72 -15.18 7.85 -7.38
N GLU A 73 -14.66 8.92 -7.98
CA GLU A 73 -15.03 9.36 -9.32
C GLU A 73 -14.12 8.81 -10.42
N GLN A 74 -12.80 8.75 -10.19
CA GLN A 74 -11.83 8.36 -11.22
C GLN A 74 -11.72 6.84 -11.38
N ILE A 75 -12.07 6.06 -10.36
CA ILE A 75 -12.06 4.59 -10.46
C ILE A 75 -13.44 4.12 -10.92
N PRO A 76 -13.54 3.42 -12.06
CA PRO A 76 -14.82 2.89 -12.53
C PRO A 76 -15.20 1.63 -11.73
N TRP A 77 -15.71 1.79 -10.51
CA TRP A 77 -16.05 0.70 -9.59
C TRP A 77 -17.01 -0.34 -10.16
N ARG A 78 -17.94 0.09 -11.02
CA ARG A 78 -18.83 -0.81 -11.75
C ARG A 78 -18.04 -1.71 -12.70
N ALA A 79 -17.08 -1.15 -13.44
CA ALA A 79 -16.24 -1.90 -14.36
C ALA A 79 -15.35 -2.93 -13.63
N LEU A 80 -14.92 -2.68 -12.39
CA LEU A 80 -14.24 -3.70 -11.56
C LEU A 80 -15.12 -4.94 -11.38
N THR A 81 -16.40 -4.75 -11.06
CA THR A 81 -17.35 -5.86 -10.89
C THR A 81 -17.66 -6.55 -12.22
N GLU A 82 -17.81 -5.78 -13.30
CA GLU A 82 -18.03 -6.31 -14.65
C GLU A 82 -16.83 -7.13 -15.15
N ASN A 83 -15.59 -6.66 -14.93
CA ASN A 83 -14.36 -7.37 -15.28
C ASN A 83 -14.21 -8.69 -14.51
N LEU A 84 -14.60 -8.74 -13.24
CA LEU A 84 -14.68 -9.98 -12.46
C LEU A 84 -15.74 -10.94 -13.02
N ALA A 85 -16.92 -10.43 -13.38
CA ALA A 85 -18.01 -11.24 -13.93
C ALA A 85 -17.72 -11.77 -15.35
N ALA A 86 -17.02 -10.98 -16.16
CA ALA A 86 -16.59 -11.32 -17.52
C ALA A 86 -15.38 -12.28 -17.54
N GLY A 87 -14.67 -12.43 -16.42
CA GLY A 87 -13.49 -13.29 -16.32
C GLY A 87 -12.19 -12.63 -16.77
N HIS A 88 -12.18 -11.32 -17.06
CA HIS A 88 -10.96 -10.53 -17.26
C HIS A 88 -10.11 -10.46 -15.98
N LEU A 89 -10.75 -10.62 -14.82
CA LEU A 89 -10.11 -10.72 -13.52
C LEU A 89 -10.72 -11.90 -12.74
N GLN A 90 -9.88 -12.69 -12.07
CA GLN A 90 -10.38 -13.81 -11.26
C GLN A 90 -10.78 -13.38 -9.85
N GLY A 91 -10.04 -12.43 -9.26
CA GLY A 91 -10.29 -11.92 -7.93
C GLY A 91 -9.58 -10.59 -7.68
N PHE A 92 -10.13 -9.83 -6.74
CA PHE A 92 -9.56 -8.61 -6.21
C PHE A 92 -9.64 -8.67 -4.69
N SER A 93 -8.56 -8.29 -4.01
CA SER A 93 -8.55 -8.18 -2.56
C SER A 93 -7.96 -6.86 -2.10
N VAL A 94 -8.43 -6.38 -0.96
CA VAL A 94 -7.95 -5.17 -0.30
C VAL A 94 -8.02 -5.37 1.21
N THR A 95 -6.97 -4.98 1.92
CA THR A 95 -6.84 -5.22 3.36
C THR A 95 -6.96 -3.91 4.12
N ALA A 96 -7.75 -3.90 5.19
CA ALA A 96 -7.82 -2.77 6.12
C ALA A 96 -7.85 -3.26 7.57
N THR A 97 -7.44 -2.44 8.52
CA THR A 97 -7.42 -2.80 9.94
C THR A 97 -8.64 -2.21 10.64
N GLU A 98 -9.44 -3.04 11.32
CA GLU A 98 -10.58 -2.57 12.10
C GLU A 98 -10.08 -1.78 13.32
N VAL A 99 -10.58 -0.55 13.51
CA VAL A 99 -10.15 0.35 14.60
C VAL A 99 -10.51 -0.22 15.98
N ALA A 100 -11.69 -0.83 16.12
CA ALA A 100 -12.21 -1.27 17.41
C ALA A 100 -11.48 -2.51 17.96
N THR A 101 -11.05 -3.41 17.09
CA THR A 101 -10.48 -4.71 17.46
C THR A 101 -8.98 -4.83 17.14
N GLY A 102 -8.49 -3.98 16.22
CA GLY A 102 -7.15 -4.13 15.65
C GLY A 102 -7.01 -5.35 14.73
N ILE A 103 -8.09 -6.01 14.34
CA ILE A 103 -8.04 -7.18 13.45
C ILE A 103 -7.92 -6.71 12.00
N SER A 104 -7.00 -7.30 11.24
CA SER A 104 -6.89 -7.06 9.81
C SER A 104 -8.00 -7.79 9.05
N THR A 105 -8.78 -7.07 8.26
CA THR A 105 -9.83 -7.64 7.42
C THR A 105 -9.37 -7.61 5.96
N VAL A 106 -9.29 -8.79 5.34
CA VAL A 106 -9.06 -8.94 3.90
C VAL A 106 -10.43 -9.00 3.23
N PHE A 107 -10.82 -7.91 2.58
CA PHE A 107 -12.02 -7.88 1.77
C PHE A 107 -11.70 -8.47 0.39
N VAL A 108 -12.53 -9.43 -0.04
CA VAL A 108 -12.29 -10.17 -1.28
C VAL A 108 -13.53 -10.13 -2.15
N GLN A 109 -13.35 -9.77 -3.42
CA GLN A 109 -14.35 -9.93 -4.47
C GLN A 109 -13.81 -10.88 -5.53
N THR A 110 -14.58 -11.92 -5.84
CA THR A 110 -14.22 -12.93 -6.84
C THR A 110 -15.19 -12.93 -8.00
N GLY A 111 -14.70 -13.32 -9.18
CA GLY A 111 -15.52 -13.54 -10.36
C GLY A 111 -16.36 -14.82 -10.27
N ARG A 112 -16.53 -15.50 -11.40
CA ARG A 112 -17.34 -16.74 -11.48
C ARG A 112 -16.80 -17.88 -10.62
N ARG A 113 -15.47 -17.96 -10.45
CA ARG A 113 -14.85 -18.92 -9.53
C ARG A 113 -15.03 -18.43 -8.11
N ARG A 114 -15.93 -19.08 -7.37
CA ARG A 114 -16.11 -18.83 -5.94
C ARG A 114 -14.85 -19.34 -5.23
N VAL A 115 -14.07 -18.42 -4.66
CA VAL A 115 -13.05 -18.76 -3.67
C VAL A 115 -13.72 -18.59 -2.33
N ASP A 116 -13.82 -19.68 -1.58
CA ASP A 116 -14.37 -19.60 -0.23
C ASP A 116 -13.40 -18.83 0.68
N PRO A 117 -13.92 -18.06 1.66
CA PRO A 117 -13.08 -17.40 2.63
C PRO A 117 -12.19 -18.44 3.32
N TRP A 118 -10.87 -18.28 3.17
CA TRP A 118 -9.93 -19.15 3.87
C TRP A 118 -9.91 -18.80 5.36
N PRO A 119 -9.57 -19.75 6.25
CA PRO A 119 -9.36 -19.44 7.65
C PRO A 119 -8.34 -18.30 7.77
N GLY A 120 -8.76 -17.19 8.36
CA GLY A 120 -7.87 -16.09 8.69
C GLY A 120 -6.76 -16.56 9.63
N GLY A 121 -5.62 -15.87 9.63
CA GLY A 121 -4.65 -16.03 10.73
C GLY A 121 -5.25 -15.55 12.06
N ASN A 122 -4.55 -15.74 13.18
CA ASN A 122 -5.05 -15.39 14.52
C ASN A 122 -5.54 -13.92 14.67
N ASN A 123 -5.04 -12.99 13.85
CA ASN A 123 -5.42 -11.57 13.84
C ASN A 123 -5.91 -11.10 12.46
N GLU A 124 -6.46 -12.02 11.67
CA GLU A 124 -6.94 -11.75 10.32
C GLU A 124 -8.34 -12.35 10.13
N THR A 125 -9.22 -11.64 9.45
CA THR A 125 -10.51 -12.16 8.99
C THR A 125 -10.66 -11.93 7.49
N VAL A 126 -11.38 -12.82 6.80
CA VAL A 126 -11.59 -12.75 5.36
C VAL A 126 -13.06 -12.55 5.10
N VAL A 127 -13.40 -11.44 4.43
CA VAL A 127 -14.79 -11.06 4.16
C VAL A 127 -15.00 -11.01 2.66
N ARG A 128 -15.84 -11.93 2.15
CA ARG A 128 -16.28 -11.89 0.75
C ARG A 128 -17.37 -10.84 0.59
N THR A 129 -17.10 -9.79 -0.19
CA THR A 129 -18.04 -8.67 -0.38
C THR A 129 -17.82 -7.97 -1.72
N GLY A 130 -18.80 -7.17 -2.15
CA GLY A 130 -18.62 -6.22 -3.25
C GLY A 130 -17.68 -5.09 -2.81
N ILE A 131 -16.56 -4.94 -3.51
CA ILE A 131 -15.58 -3.91 -3.22
C ILE A 131 -16.07 -2.58 -3.77
N THR A 132 -15.92 -1.56 -2.93
CA THR A 132 -16.33 -0.18 -3.21
C THR A 132 -15.20 0.77 -2.86
N ALA A 133 -15.34 2.05 -3.22
CA ALA A 133 -14.41 3.10 -2.83
C ALA A 133 -14.13 3.10 -1.32
N ALA A 134 -15.12 2.83 -0.47
CA ALA A 134 -14.95 2.82 0.98
C ALA A 134 -13.89 1.80 1.44
N HIS A 135 -13.82 0.63 0.79
CA HIS A 135 -12.84 -0.41 1.13
C HIS A 135 -11.41 0.01 0.78
N THR A 136 -11.21 0.61 -0.40
CA THR A 136 -9.89 1.11 -0.83
C THR A 136 -9.47 2.35 -0.04
N LEU A 137 -10.39 3.25 0.27
CA LEU A 137 -10.12 4.40 1.13
C LEU A 137 -9.75 3.99 2.54
N ALA A 138 -10.46 3.00 3.12
CA ALA A 138 -10.10 2.43 4.40
C ALA A 138 -8.68 1.84 4.41
N SER A 139 -8.32 1.10 3.36
CA SER A 139 -6.98 0.50 3.22
C SER A 139 -5.87 1.52 3.08
N ALA A 140 -6.17 2.74 2.62
CA ALA A 140 -5.20 3.84 2.46
C ALA A 140 -5.29 4.88 3.60
N ALA A 141 -6.14 4.65 4.61
CA ALA A 141 -6.37 5.58 5.70
C ALA A 141 -5.26 5.46 6.76
N ILE A 142 -4.08 5.96 6.42
CA ILE A 142 -2.90 6.01 7.30
C ILE A 142 -3.30 6.69 8.61
N PRO A 143 -3.13 6.03 9.78
CA PRO A 143 -3.49 6.63 11.06
C PRO A 143 -2.83 7.97 11.29
N VAL A 144 -3.49 8.82 12.07
CA VAL A 144 -3.07 10.19 12.39
C VAL A 144 -3.19 11.15 11.20
N LEU A 145 -2.78 10.73 9.99
CA LEU A 145 -2.87 11.55 8.77
C LEU A 145 -4.30 11.58 8.22
N PHE A 146 -4.88 10.41 7.96
CA PHE A 146 -6.19 10.29 7.33
C PHE A 146 -7.27 9.79 8.30
N PRO A 147 -8.53 10.27 8.15
CA PRO A 147 -9.66 9.79 8.93
C PRO A 147 -9.91 8.29 8.73
N ALA A 148 -10.38 7.62 9.80
CA ALA A 148 -10.90 6.27 9.67
C ALA A 148 -12.18 6.25 8.81
N VAL A 149 -12.32 5.24 7.96
CA VAL A 149 -13.42 5.11 6.98
C VAL A 149 -14.38 4.02 7.43
N LYS A 150 -15.68 4.31 7.40
CA LYS A 150 -16.71 3.33 7.75
C LYS A 150 -16.97 2.35 6.61
N VAL A 151 -16.78 1.06 6.86
CA VAL A 151 -17.14 -0.04 5.96
C VAL A 151 -18.11 -0.96 6.69
N GLY A 152 -19.29 -1.20 6.10
CA GLY A 152 -20.42 -1.80 6.81
C GLY A 152 -20.76 -1.04 8.09
N GLY A 153 -20.73 -1.75 9.22
CA GLY A 153 -20.98 -1.20 10.56
C GLY A 153 -19.74 -0.75 11.33
N GLN A 154 -18.53 -0.98 10.79
CA GLN A 154 -17.26 -0.82 11.50
C GLN A 154 -16.39 0.28 10.87
N PHE A 155 -15.46 0.82 11.64
CA PHE A 155 -14.46 1.78 11.17
C PHE A 155 -13.13 1.09 10.92
N PHE A 156 -12.50 1.46 9.81
CA PHE A 156 -11.26 0.88 9.35
C PHE A 156 -10.21 1.96 9.06
N VAL A 157 -8.96 1.59 9.28
CA VAL A 157 -7.75 2.34 8.94
C VAL A 157 -6.83 1.45 8.10
N ASP A 158 -5.69 1.99 7.69
CA ASP A 158 -4.72 1.34 6.83
C ASP A 158 -4.43 -0.13 7.21
N GLY A 159 -4.38 -1.00 6.20
CA GLY A 159 -4.14 -2.43 6.36
C GLY A 159 -2.70 -2.76 6.81
N ALA A 160 -1.73 -1.93 6.44
CA ALA A 160 -0.31 -2.18 6.66
C ALA A 160 0.08 -2.18 8.15
N LEU A 161 -0.71 -1.55 9.02
CA LEU A 161 -0.48 -1.51 10.47
C LEU A 161 -0.32 -2.91 11.09
N ARG A 162 -1.12 -3.89 10.63
CA ARG A 162 -1.13 -5.25 11.17
C ARG A 162 -1.10 -6.38 10.14
N GLN A 163 -0.99 -6.04 8.86
CA GLN A 163 -0.88 -7.05 7.79
C GLN A 163 0.49 -7.74 7.81
N ASN A 164 0.58 -8.85 8.54
CA ASN A 164 1.82 -9.63 8.70
C ASN A 164 2.20 -10.45 7.46
N THR A 165 1.24 -10.76 6.58
CA THR A 165 1.46 -11.57 5.38
C THR A 165 0.78 -10.92 4.17
N PRO A 166 1.36 -9.86 3.60
CA PRO A 166 0.73 -9.08 2.53
C PRO A 166 0.50 -9.86 1.23
N LEU A 167 1.25 -10.94 1.00
CA LEU A 167 1.19 -11.73 -0.22
C LEU A 167 0.20 -12.91 -0.12
N ARG A 168 -0.16 -13.30 1.11
CA ARG A 168 -1.08 -14.42 1.39
C ARG A 168 -2.42 -14.32 0.65
N PRO A 169 -3.11 -13.17 0.55
CA PRO A 169 -4.36 -13.09 -0.21
C PRO A 169 -4.19 -13.46 -1.68
N ALA A 170 -3.10 -13.04 -2.34
CA ALA A 170 -2.83 -13.40 -3.72
C ALA A 170 -2.58 -14.90 -3.88
N LEU A 171 -1.79 -15.50 -2.98
CA LEU A 171 -1.56 -16.94 -2.94
C LEU A 171 -2.86 -17.72 -2.77
N ARG A 172 -3.74 -17.29 -1.86
CA ARG A 172 -5.04 -17.93 -1.61
C ARG A 172 -6.03 -17.74 -2.76
N LEU A 173 -5.86 -16.70 -3.56
CA LEU A 173 -6.58 -16.50 -4.81
C LEU A 173 -6.03 -17.35 -5.97
N GLY A 174 -4.92 -18.09 -5.75
CA GLY A 174 -4.33 -19.04 -6.70
C GLY A 174 -3.18 -18.48 -7.53
N ALA A 175 -2.52 -17.41 -7.07
CA ALA A 175 -1.35 -16.87 -7.77
C ALA A 175 -0.20 -17.88 -7.77
N ARG A 176 0.22 -18.29 -8.98
CA ARG A 176 1.43 -19.11 -9.20
C ARG A 176 2.65 -18.28 -9.60
N ARG A 177 2.39 -17.06 -10.08
CA ARG A 177 3.38 -16.06 -10.44
C ARG A 177 2.95 -14.72 -9.86
N MET A 178 3.87 -13.96 -9.31
CA MET A 178 3.57 -12.72 -8.61
C MET A 178 4.50 -11.60 -9.07
N LEU A 179 3.90 -10.51 -9.59
CA LEU A 179 4.57 -9.22 -9.71
C LEU A 179 4.30 -8.43 -8.43
N ILE A 180 5.36 -8.02 -7.75
CA ILE A 180 5.30 -7.28 -6.49
C ILE A 180 5.96 -5.92 -6.71
N ILE A 181 5.23 -4.84 -6.43
CA ILE A 181 5.75 -3.48 -6.54
C ILE A 181 6.08 -3.01 -5.12
N GLY A 182 7.37 -2.95 -4.82
CA GLY A 182 7.87 -2.38 -3.58
C GLY A 182 7.97 -0.87 -3.67
N LEU A 183 7.76 -0.17 -2.55
CA LEU A 183 7.91 1.29 -2.46
C LEU A 183 9.23 1.70 -1.80
N ARG A 184 9.99 0.73 -1.31
CA ARG A 184 11.25 0.95 -0.61
C ARG A 184 12.42 0.74 -1.56
N HIS A 185 13.39 1.65 -1.49
CA HIS A 185 14.67 1.47 -2.16
C HIS A 185 15.36 0.18 -1.70
N GLY A 186 15.86 -0.59 -2.67
CA GLY A 186 16.53 -1.88 -2.45
C GLY A 186 17.91 -1.69 -1.83
N GLU A 187 17.98 -1.29 -0.56
CA GLU A 187 19.22 -1.16 0.19
C GLU A 187 19.59 -2.49 0.87
N SER A 188 20.87 -2.84 0.88
CA SER A 188 21.32 -4.04 1.60
C SER A 188 21.00 -3.94 3.10
N PRO A 189 20.64 -5.04 3.78
CA PRO A 189 20.37 -5.02 5.22
C PRO A 189 21.53 -4.48 6.06
N ALA A 190 22.77 -4.61 5.60
CA ALA A 190 23.96 -4.11 6.27
C ALA A 190 24.10 -2.58 6.12
N ALA A 191 23.95 -2.05 4.91
CA ALA A 191 23.96 -0.61 4.65
C ALA A 191 22.81 0.08 5.41
N ARG A 192 21.62 -0.52 5.38
CA ARG A 192 20.47 -0.06 6.17
C ARG A 192 20.77 0.02 7.67
N ARG A 193 21.35 -1.03 8.26
CA ARG A 193 21.69 -1.03 9.69
C ARG A 193 22.76 0.00 10.03
N ALA A 194 23.74 0.19 9.15
CA ALA A 194 24.77 1.21 9.34
C ALA A 194 24.16 2.61 9.32
N ARG A 195 23.27 2.88 8.35
CA ARG A 195 22.53 4.14 8.26
C ARG A 195 21.64 4.38 9.47
N GLN A 196 20.80 3.41 9.86
CA GLN A 196 19.93 3.52 11.03
C GLN A 196 20.71 3.81 12.33
N ARG A 197 21.93 3.27 12.45
CA ARG A 197 22.82 3.57 13.58
C ARG A 197 23.38 4.97 13.52
N ALA A 198 23.82 5.44 12.36
CA ALA A 198 24.28 6.81 12.16
C ALA A 198 23.15 7.84 12.44
N GLU A 199 21.93 7.55 12.01
CA GLU A 199 20.73 8.35 12.33
C GLU A 199 20.37 8.31 13.82
N ALA A 200 20.65 7.18 14.50
CA ALA A 200 20.39 7.06 15.93
C ALA A 200 21.34 7.91 16.79
N GLU A 201 22.53 8.24 16.27
CA GLU A 201 23.51 9.10 16.94
C GLU A 201 23.15 10.60 16.84
N THR A 202 22.23 10.97 15.95
CA THR A 202 21.81 12.36 15.67
C THR A 202 20.37 12.68 16.12
N ILE A 203 19.72 11.81 16.89
CA ILE A 203 18.29 11.92 17.22
C ILE A 203 17.96 13.24 17.92
N TYR A 204 17.24 14.10 17.20
CA TYR A 204 16.30 15.05 17.81
C TYR A 204 14.92 14.38 17.91
N PRO A 205 14.30 14.33 19.11
CA PRO A 205 12.99 13.72 19.30
C PRO A 205 11.90 14.67 18.82
N ASN A 206 11.78 14.87 17.51
CA ASN A 206 10.61 15.53 16.92
C ASN A 206 9.55 14.46 16.61
N ALA A 207 8.31 14.68 17.05
CA ALA A 207 7.18 13.78 16.83
C ALA A 207 6.97 13.41 15.35
N PHE A 208 7.31 14.31 14.42
CA PHE A 208 7.20 14.08 12.98
C PHE A 208 8.25 13.11 12.43
N PHE A 209 9.49 13.17 12.94
CA PHE A 209 10.55 12.22 12.57
C PHE A 209 10.20 10.81 13.05
N LEU A 210 9.73 10.69 14.30
CA LEU A 210 9.25 9.42 14.85
C LEU A 210 8.07 8.86 14.04
N LEU A 211 7.13 9.71 13.63
CA LEU A 211 6.00 9.29 12.79
C LEU A 211 6.47 8.76 11.44
N GLY A 212 7.38 9.46 10.74
CA GLY A 212 7.94 9.01 9.46
C GLY A 212 8.63 7.64 9.57
N LYS A 213 9.48 7.46 10.59
CA LYS A 213 10.15 6.17 10.85
C LYS A 213 9.18 5.05 11.22
N LEU A 214 8.14 5.34 12.01
CA LEU A 214 7.07 4.39 12.32
C LEU A 214 6.31 3.95 11.06
N MET A 215 6.05 4.85 10.11
CA MET A 215 5.40 4.51 8.83
C MET A 215 6.27 3.59 7.98
N ASN A 216 7.56 3.89 7.84
CA ASN A 216 8.50 3.06 7.09
C ASN A 216 8.60 1.64 7.68
N SER A 217 8.74 1.52 9.00
CA SER A 217 8.91 0.22 9.68
C SER A 217 7.63 -0.61 9.78
N LEU A 218 6.47 0.00 10.04
CA LEU A 218 5.22 -0.76 10.20
C LEU A 218 4.67 -1.30 8.88
N MET A 219 5.00 -0.67 7.74
CA MET A 219 4.42 -1.01 6.44
C MET A 219 5.32 -1.87 5.55
N LEU A 220 6.61 -1.54 5.43
CA LEU A 220 7.45 -2.07 4.33
C LEU A 220 8.24 -3.34 4.68
N ASP A 221 8.64 -3.52 5.95
CA ASP A 221 9.43 -4.66 6.40
C ASP A 221 8.70 -6.03 6.26
N LYS A 222 7.37 -6.00 6.10
CA LYS A 222 6.53 -7.20 6.08
C LYS A 222 6.46 -7.88 4.71
N VAL A 223 6.66 -7.14 3.61
CA VAL A 223 6.65 -7.72 2.25
C VAL A 223 7.89 -8.57 2.01
N GLU A 224 9.07 -8.07 2.41
CA GLU A 224 10.35 -8.79 2.29
C GLU A 224 10.33 -10.10 3.09
N ALA A 225 9.83 -10.07 4.33
CA ALA A 225 9.71 -11.28 5.15
C ALA A 225 8.75 -12.33 4.56
N ASP A 226 7.67 -11.90 3.91
CA ASP A 226 6.73 -12.80 3.23
C ASP A 226 7.35 -13.40 1.96
N LEU A 227 8.16 -12.62 1.22
CA LEU A 227 8.94 -13.09 0.06
C LEU A 227 9.98 -14.13 0.46
N GLU A 228 10.78 -13.88 1.48
CA GLU A 228 11.76 -14.85 2.00
C GLU A 228 11.08 -16.18 2.39
N ARG A 229 9.85 -16.12 2.90
CA ARG A 229 9.06 -17.31 3.22
C ARG A 229 8.61 -18.06 1.96
N ILE A 230 8.20 -17.36 0.91
CA ILE A 230 7.86 -17.97 -0.39
C ILE A 230 9.10 -18.64 -0.98
N GLU A 231 10.23 -17.94 -1.05
CA GLU A 231 11.48 -18.49 -1.60
C GLU A 231 12.00 -19.69 -0.80
N ARG A 232 11.93 -19.62 0.53
CA ARG A 232 12.27 -20.75 1.40
C ARG A 232 11.38 -21.95 1.13
N THR A 233 10.08 -21.72 0.93
CA THR A 233 9.13 -22.79 0.57
C THR A 233 9.48 -23.39 -0.79
N ASN A 234 9.72 -22.56 -1.81
CA ASN A 234 10.09 -23.03 -3.15
C ASN A 234 11.33 -23.93 -3.08
N ARG A 235 12.39 -23.50 -2.38
CA ARG A 235 13.61 -24.29 -2.18
C ARG A 235 13.35 -25.63 -1.48
N MET A 236 12.44 -25.67 -0.50
CA MET A 236 12.06 -26.92 0.16
C MET A 236 11.32 -27.87 -0.81
N LEU A 237 10.41 -27.34 -1.63
CA LEU A 237 9.69 -28.14 -2.62
C LEU A 237 10.63 -28.67 -3.72
N GLU A 238 11.56 -27.85 -4.19
CA GLU A 238 12.59 -28.23 -5.16
C GLU A 238 13.54 -29.30 -4.62
N ALA A 239 14.06 -29.11 -3.40
CA ALA A 239 14.91 -30.09 -2.73
C ALA A 239 14.16 -31.40 -2.49
N GLY A 240 12.91 -31.33 -2.03
CA GLY A 240 12.07 -32.50 -1.84
C GLY A 240 11.77 -33.23 -3.14
N ALA A 241 11.52 -32.52 -4.23
CA ALA A 241 11.31 -33.11 -5.55
C ALA A 241 12.58 -33.81 -6.07
N LYS A 242 13.76 -33.22 -5.82
CA LYS A 242 15.06 -33.78 -6.19
C LYS A 242 15.38 -35.07 -5.43
N GLU A 243 15.14 -35.10 -4.12
CA GLU A 243 15.51 -36.22 -3.26
C GLU A 243 14.45 -37.34 -3.21
N PHE A 244 13.15 -37.00 -3.31
CA PHE A 244 12.04 -37.93 -3.08
C PHE A 244 11.13 -38.14 -4.29
N GLY A 245 11.45 -37.56 -5.44
CA GLY A 245 10.72 -37.69 -6.70
C GLY A 245 9.79 -36.51 -7.00
N PRO A 246 9.40 -36.32 -8.28
CA PRO A 246 8.65 -35.15 -8.74
C PRO A 246 7.24 -35.03 -8.14
N ASP A 247 6.68 -36.12 -7.60
CA ASP A 247 5.39 -36.18 -6.91
C ASP A 247 5.46 -35.80 -5.43
N PHE A 248 6.64 -35.42 -4.91
CA PHE A 248 6.85 -35.04 -3.51
C PHE A 248 5.86 -34.00 -3.01
N ALA A 249 5.67 -32.91 -3.76
CA ALA A 249 4.78 -31.81 -3.36
C ALA A 249 3.31 -32.27 -3.26
N GLU A 250 2.88 -33.16 -4.16
CA GLU A 250 1.54 -33.74 -4.14
C GLU A 250 1.35 -34.68 -2.95
N ARG A 251 2.32 -35.57 -2.72
CA ARG A 251 2.34 -36.49 -1.57
C ARG A 251 2.31 -35.74 -0.24
N LEU A 252 3.13 -34.70 -0.10
CA LEU A 252 3.16 -33.84 1.08
C LEU A 252 1.81 -33.16 1.31
N SER A 253 1.20 -32.65 0.23
CA SER A 253 -0.11 -31.98 0.30
C SER A 253 -1.21 -32.93 0.73
N ARG A 254 -1.20 -34.17 0.21
CA ARG A 254 -2.14 -35.23 0.60
C ARG A 254 -2.00 -35.61 2.07
N SER A 255 -0.77 -35.78 2.56
CA SER A 255 -0.48 -36.07 3.97
C SER A 255 -0.93 -34.95 4.90
N LEU A 256 -0.84 -33.69 4.45
CA LEU A 256 -1.33 -32.51 5.18
C LEU A 256 -2.83 -32.23 4.96
N GLN A 257 -3.54 -33.09 4.22
CA GLN A 257 -4.96 -32.95 3.89
C GLN A 257 -5.31 -31.58 3.30
N ARG A 258 -4.44 -31.07 2.43
CA ARG A 258 -4.68 -29.79 1.76
C ARG A 258 -5.56 -29.97 0.54
N GLU A 259 -6.55 -29.09 0.41
CA GLU A 259 -7.39 -29.00 -0.80
C GLU A 259 -6.60 -28.48 -2.01
N ASP A 260 -5.69 -27.50 -1.78
CA ASP A 260 -4.81 -26.96 -2.82
C ASP A 260 -3.37 -27.45 -2.59
N PRO A 261 -2.83 -28.28 -3.51
CA PRO A 261 -1.47 -28.77 -3.41
C PRO A 261 -0.44 -27.65 -3.36
N TRP A 262 0.59 -27.84 -2.52
CA TRP A 262 1.77 -27.00 -2.54
C TRP A 262 2.38 -26.99 -3.94
N HIS A 263 2.78 -25.80 -4.36
CA HIS A 263 3.43 -25.57 -5.63
C HIS A 263 4.44 -24.44 -5.46
N GLY A 264 5.47 -24.44 -6.30
CA GLY A 264 6.39 -23.32 -6.40
C GLY A 264 5.63 -22.07 -6.87
N VAL A 265 6.01 -20.92 -6.32
CA VAL A 265 5.46 -19.63 -6.70
C VAL A 265 6.59 -18.76 -7.23
N GLU A 266 6.52 -18.40 -8.51
CA GLU A 266 7.49 -17.50 -9.11
C GLU A 266 7.21 -16.06 -8.66
N THR A 267 8.24 -15.33 -8.24
CA THR A 267 8.08 -13.97 -7.74
C THR A 267 9.06 -13.03 -8.44
N LEU A 268 8.55 -11.89 -8.90
CA LEU A 268 9.34 -10.76 -9.38
C LEU A 268 8.98 -9.54 -8.54
N MET A 269 9.93 -9.05 -7.75
CA MET A 269 9.79 -7.80 -7.02
C MET A 269 10.51 -6.69 -7.79
N ILE A 270 9.81 -5.60 -8.07
CA ILE A 270 10.40 -4.36 -8.60
C ILE A 270 10.36 -3.32 -7.48
N GLN A 271 11.51 -2.72 -7.20
CA GLN A 271 11.71 -1.68 -6.20
C GLN A 271 12.26 -0.42 -6.85
N PRO A 272 12.00 0.76 -6.29
CA PRO A 272 12.58 2.00 -6.79
C PRO A 272 14.11 1.95 -6.70
N SER A 273 14.81 2.29 -7.78
CA SER A 273 16.28 2.34 -7.76
C SER A 273 16.88 3.54 -7.04
N GLU A 274 16.05 4.49 -6.65
CA GLU A 274 16.41 5.66 -5.87
C GLU A 274 15.52 5.73 -4.63
N ASP A 275 16.01 6.35 -3.56
CA ASP A 275 15.22 6.57 -2.36
C ASP A 275 14.14 7.64 -2.61
N LEU A 276 12.87 7.27 -2.38
CA LEU A 276 11.75 8.18 -2.62
C LEU A 276 11.74 9.36 -1.64
N GLY A 277 12.23 9.15 -0.42
CA GLY A 277 12.46 10.19 0.60
C GLY A 277 13.55 11.16 0.17
N ARG A 278 14.62 10.68 -0.48
CA ARG A 278 15.64 11.55 -1.10
C ARG A 278 15.05 12.41 -2.20
N ILE A 279 14.30 11.80 -3.12
CA ILE A 279 13.66 12.52 -4.22
C ILE A 279 12.70 13.59 -3.67
N ALA A 280 11.90 13.26 -2.65
CA ALA A 280 10.99 14.20 -2.01
C ALA A 280 11.75 15.37 -1.34
N TRP A 281 12.84 15.06 -0.64
CA TRP A 281 13.71 16.06 -0.02
C TRP A 281 14.29 17.03 -1.07
N GLU A 282 14.86 16.51 -2.16
CA GLU A 282 15.42 17.32 -3.25
C GLU A 282 14.35 18.24 -3.86
N VAL A 283 13.16 17.71 -4.17
CA VAL A 283 12.07 18.50 -4.76
C VAL A 283 11.59 19.61 -3.81
N VAL A 284 11.40 19.32 -2.52
CA VAL A 284 10.94 20.32 -1.56
C VAL A 284 12.02 21.38 -1.33
N ARG A 285 13.30 21.00 -1.26
CA ARG A 285 14.41 21.94 -1.12
C ARG A 285 14.48 22.89 -2.31
N ASP A 286 14.38 22.36 -3.52
CA ASP A 286 14.57 23.12 -4.75
C ASP A 286 13.36 24.02 -5.07
N THR A 287 12.14 23.50 -4.87
CA THR A 287 10.90 24.27 -5.13
C THR A 287 10.47 25.14 -3.96
N ARG A 288 10.93 24.82 -2.74
CA ARG A 288 10.43 25.34 -1.45
C ARG A 288 8.92 25.26 -1.29
N LEU A 289 8.24 24.48 -2.14
CA LEU A 289 6.79 24.50 -2.30
C LEU A 289 6.24 25.94 -2.41
N ALA A 290 6.95 26.83 -3.13
CA ALA A 290 6.66 28.27 -3.16
C ALA A 290 5.27 28.61 -3.72
N ASN A 291 4.69 27.70 -4.51
CA ASN A 291 3.35 27.85 -5.07
C ASN A 291 2.24 27.35 -4.12
N TYR A 292 2.59 26.86 -2.94
CA TYR A 292 1.64 26.28 -1.99
C TYR A 292 1.66 26.99 -0.64
N ASP A 293 0.47 27.37 -0.21
CA ASP A 293 0.23 27.99 1.08
C ASP A 293 -0.56 27.06 2.00
N GLY A 294 -0.46 27.30 3.31
CA GLY A 294 -1.22 26.57 4.33
C GLY A 294 -0.41 25.57 5.14
N MET A 295 -1.12 24.84 6.02
CA MET A 295 -0.50 24.06 7.09
C MET A 295 0.28 22.85 6.57
N VAL A 296 -0.23 22.14 5.56
CA VAL A 296 0.40 20.92 5.02
C VAL A 296 1.70 21.23 4.29
N PRO A 297 1.76 22.16 3.31
CA PRO A 297 3.04 22.60 2.73
C PRO A 297 4.05 23.07 3.77
N ASN A 298 3.59 23.82 4.79
CA ASN A 298 4.45 24.27 5.88
C ASN A 298 4.99 23.10 6.74
N MET A 299 4.17 22.08 6.99
CA MET A 299 4.59 20.88 7.70
C MET A 299 5.63 20.10 6.88
N ILE A 300 5.44 19.96 5.57
CA ILE A 300 6.40 19.32 4.65
C ILE A 300 7.72 20.11 4.61
N ARG A 301 7.67 21.44 4.46
CA ARG A 301 8.86 22.30 4.52
C ARG A 301 9.64 22.08 5.82
N ARG A 302 8.94 22.11 6.96
CA ARG A 302 9.56 21.92 8.27
C ARG A 302 10.14 20.52 8.47
N SER A 303 9.54 19.47 7.89
CA SER A 303 10.12 18.13 7.97
C SER A 303 11.45 18.09 7.21
N VAL A 304 11.48 18.62 5.98
CA VAL A 304 12.69 18.71 5.16
C VAL A 304 13.77 19.56 5.81
N GLU A 305 13.43 20.74 6.35
CA GLU A 305 14.38 21.58 7.09
C GLU A 305 14.94 20.90 8.36
N ALA A 306 14.16 20.04 9.01
CA ALA A 306 14.64 19.27 10.15
C ALA A 306 15.62 18.17 9.69
N ASP A 307 15.31 17.52 8.57
CA ASP A 307 16.15 16.47 7.97
C ASP A 307 17.47 17.05 7.41
N GLU A 308 17.46 18.29 6.89
CA GLU A 308 18.67 19.03 6.47
C GLU A 308 19.65 19.26 7.63
N ARG A 309 19.13 19.60 8.81
CA ARG A 309 19.95 19.85 10.00
C ARG A 309 20.55 18.57 10.60
N ALA A 310 20.02 17.40 10.22
CA ALA A 310 20.47 16.09 10.68
C ALA A 310 21.42 15.39 9.68
N GLU A 311 21.90 16.09 8.64
CA GLU A 311 22.81 15.60 7.58
C GLU A 311 22.31 14.37 6.78
N GLY A 312 20.99 14.12 6.77
CA GLY A 312 20.42 12.90 6.18
C GLY A 312 19.93 12.99 4.73
N GLY A 313 19.69 14.18 4.18
CA GLY A 313 19.30 14.37 2.76
C GLY A 313 18.04 13.63 2.30
N GLU A 314 17.21 13.13 3.21
CA GLU A 314 16.06 12.27 2.93
C GLU A 314 14.89 12.59 3.84
N SER A 315 13.66 12.63 3.29
CA SER A 315 12.46 12.90 4.05
C SER A 315 11.37 11.85 3.79
N ASP A 316 11.39 10.80 4.62
CA ASP A 316 10.42 9.69 4.59
C ASP A 316 8.99 10.24 4.62
N LEU A 317 8.67 11.12 5.58
CA LEU A 317 7.33 11.69 5.73
C LEU A 317 6.91 12.45 4.47
N ALA A 318 7.78 13.28 3.89
CA ALA A 318 7.46 14.05 2.70
C ALA A 318 7.11 13.12 1.52
N SER A 319 7.84 12.01 1.33
CA SER A 319 7.55 11.05 0.25
C SER A 319 6.14 10.45 0.29
N TYR A 320 5.51 10.36 1.47
CA TYR A 320 4.15 9.86 1.62
C TYR A 320 3.07 10.91 1.34
N ILE A 321 3.37 12.20 1.56
CA ILE A 321 2.36 13.27 1.55
C ILE A 321 2.57 14.34 0.48
N LEU A 322 3.71 14.30 -0.24
CA LEU A 322 4.06 15.25 -1.29
C LEU A 322 3.30 14.93 -2.58
N PHE A 323 2.08 15.45 -2.70
CA PHE A 323 1.31 15.40 -3.93
C PHE A 323 1.64 16.61 -4.83
N ASP A 324 2.88 16.67 -5.32
CA ASP A 324 3.35 17.74 -6.20
C ASP A 324 3.66 17.20 -7.62
N PRO A 325 3.29 17.90 -8.72
CA PRO A 325 3.54 17.41 -10.07
C PRO A 325 5.02 17.16 -10.37
N VAL A 326 5.96 17.97 -9.86
CA VAL A 326 7.40 17.76 -10.11
C VAL A 326 7.84 16.44 -9.48
N PHE A 327 7.44 16.22 -8.23
CA PHE A 327 7.72 14.97 -7.52
C PHE A 327 7.08 13.76 -8.23
N ILE A 328 5.78 13.83 -8.52
CA ILE A 328 5.03 12.72 -9.11
C ILE A 328 5.57 12.33 -10.49
N ASN A 329 5.88 13.31 -11.35
CA ASN A 329 6.44 13.01 -12.67
C ASN A 329 7.84 12.36 -12.56
N ARG A 330 8.68 12.80 -11.62
CA ARG A 330 9.97 12.14 -11.36
C ARG A 330 9.78 10.69 -10.88
N LEU A 331 8.77 10.41 -10.06
CA LEU A 331 8.43 9.04 -9.66
C LEU A 331 7.93 8.17 -10.83
N ILE A 332 7.15 8.75 -11.74
CA ILE A 332 6.66 8.06 -12.94
C ILE A 332 7.83 7.68 -13.86
N GLU A 333 8.76 8.61 -14.08
CA GLU A 333 9.97 8.37 -14.88
C GLU A 333 10.87 7.30 -14.25
N LEU A 334 11.09 7.39 -12.93
CA LEU A 334 11.83 6.38 -12.17
C LEU A 334 11.19 4.99 -12.32
N GLY A 335 9.88 4.88 -12.11
CA GLY A 335 9.16 3.61 -12.24
C GLY A 335 9.22 3.04 -13.66
N TYR A 336 9.21 3.88 -14.69
CA TYR A 336 9.40 3.44 -16.08
C TYR A 336 10.82 2.89 -16.31
N ALA A 337 11.86 3.58 -15.81
CA ALA A 337 13.24 3.13 -15.91
C ALA A 337 13.49 1.82 -15.12
N ASP A 338 12.88 1.67 -13.94
CA ASP A 338 12.91 0.45 -13.14
C ASP A 338 12.26 -0.73 -13.84
N ALA A 339 11.07 -0.52 -14.42
CA ALA A 339 10.41 -1.55 -15.22
C ALA A 339 11.23 -1.93 -16.46
N ALA A 340 11.85 -0.96 -17.15
CA ALA A 340 12.68 -1.21 -18.32
C ALA A 340 13.92 -2.06 -18.00
N ARG A 341 14.55 -1.87 -16.83
CA ARG A 341 15.66 -2.73 -16.37
C ARG A 341 15.27 -4.18 -16.15
N HIS A 342 14.00 -4.43 -15.81
CA HIS A 342 13.46 -5.77 -15.57
C HIS A 342 12.69 -6.33 -16.78
N HIS A 343 12.94 -5.79 -17.99
CA HIS A 343 12.17 -6.13 -19.20
C HIS A 343 12.05 -7.64 -19.46
N GLU A 344 13.17 -8.36 -19.47
CA GLU A 344 13.19 -9.80 -19.74
C GLU A 344 12.45 -10.61 -18.66
N GLN A 345 12.59 -10.22 -17.39
CA GLN A 345 11.90 -10.88 -16.27
C GLN A 345 10.39 -10.62 -16.33
N LEU A 346 9.97 -9.40 -16.69
CA LEU A 346 8.57 -9.07 -16.92
C LEU A 346 8.00 -9.88 -18.09
N LEU A 347 8.73 -10.00 -19.20
CA LEU A 347 8.31 -10.85 -20.32
C LEU A 347 8.18 -12.30 -19.88
N HIS A 348 9.10 -12.83 -19.09
CA HIS A 348 9.03 -14.20 -18.58
C HIS A 348 7.80 -14.40 -17.69
N LEU A 349 7.55 -13.49 -16.75
CA LEU A 349 6.46 -13.59 -15.80
C LEU A 349 5.08 -13.63 -16.49
N PHE A 350 4.89 -12.85 -17.56
CA PHE A 350 3.62 -12.71 -18.28
C PHE A 350 3.48 -13.57 -19.56
N ARG A 351 4.50 -14.38 -19.91
CA ARG A 351 4.41 -15.41 -20.97
C ARG A 351 3.58 -16.61 -20.51
#